data_AF-A0A0N0L880-F1
#
_entry.id   AF-A0A0N0L880-F1
#
_cell.length_a   1.000
_cell.length_b   1.000
_cell.length_c   1.000
_cell.angle_alpha   90.00
_cell.angle_beta   90.00
_cell.angle_gamma   90.00
#
_symmetry.space_group_name_H-M   'P 1'
#
loop_
_entity.id
_entity.type
_entity.pdbx_description
1 polymer ?
#
loop_
_entity_poly.entity_id
_entity_poly.type
_entity_poly.pdbx_seq_one_letter_code
_entity_poly.pdbx_strand_id
1 'polypeptide(L)'
;MTSSKFGASLLIICLAGCVTTKNYEPPPVPASAVTLDDGQISGTLVGKKFYGTTREGSHPYSMSFAANGVETFEQAPFKPETERWSLKDGVVCIEARGYPTECSHVKTANNEYWFVDPKSGRVNSHLRLIP
;
A
#
# COMPACT_ATOMS: atom_id res chain seq x y z
N MET A 1 51.76 -26.61 41.80
CA MET A 1 50.35 -27.09 41.70
C MET A 1 49.54 -26.21 42.65
N THR A 2 48.48 -25.46 42.32
CA THR A 2 47.65 -25.31 41.12
C THR A 2 46.71 -24.10 41.38
N SER A 3 46.78 -23.09 40.51
CA SER A 3 45.68 -22.35 39.84
C SER A 3 44.49 -21.69 40.60
N SER A 4 44.42 -20.34 40.49
CA SER A 4 43.33 -19.47 39.95
C SER A 4 41.86 -19.85 40.24
N LYS A 5 40.96 -18.93 40.64
CA LYS A 5 40.26 -18.02 39.69
C LYS A 5 39.39 -16.94 40.38
N PHE A 6 39.37 -15.78 39.73
CA PHE A 6 38.51 -14.61 39.97
C PHE A 6 37.02 -14.94 39.80
N GLY A 7 36.19 -14.55 40.77
CA GLY A 7 34.74 -14.59 40.68
C GLY A 7 34.21 -13.35 39.97
N ALA A 8 33.91 -13.46 38.67
CA ALA A 8 33.20 -12.44 37.92
C ALA A 8 31.69 -12.70 38.02
N SER A 9 30.96 -11.83 38.72
CA SER A 9 29.49 -11.83 38.72
C SER A 9 28.99 -11.34 37.35
N LEU A 10 28.49 -12.26 36.53
CA LEU A 10 27.80 -11.92 35.28
C LEU A 10 26.43 -11.30 35.60
N LEU A 11 26.32 -9.98 35.38
CA LEU A 11 25.07 -9.26 35.22
C LEU A 11 24.40 -9.70 33.91
N ILE A 12 23.36 -10.53 34.02
CA ILE A 12 22.46 -10.85 32.90
C ILE A 12 21.42 -9.72 32.83
N ILE A 13 21.69 -8.72 31.98
CA ILE A 13 20.70 -7.73 31.59
C ILE A 13 19.85 -8.36 30.47
N CYS A 14 18.67 -8.87 30.83
CA CYS A 14 17.66 -9.26 29.86
C CYS A 14 17.13 -8.01 29.15
N LEU A 15 17.74 -7.67 28.00
CA LEU A 15 17.16 -6.74 27.03
C LEU A 15 15.90 -7.40 26.45
N ALA A 16 14.77 -7.24 27.12
CA ALA A 16 13.45 -7.46 26.53
C ALA A 16 13.26 -6.38 25.46
N GLY A 17 13.78 -6.63 24.26
CA GLY A 17 13.49 -5.85 23.08
C GLY A 17 12.00 -5.94 22.80
N CYS A 18 11.28 -4.87 23.09
CA CYS A 18 9.89 -4.72 22.69
C CYS A 18 9.89 -4.63 21.16
N VAL A 19 9.69 -5.77 20.49
CA VAL A 19 9.41 -5.81 19.05
C VAL A 19 8.03 -5.22 18.88
N THR A 20 7.94 -3.89 18.78
CA THR A 20 6.76 -3.25 18.23
C THR A 20 6.73 -3.61 16.75
N THR A 21 5.83 -4.51 16.35
CA THR A 21 5.51 -4.75 14.95
C THR A 21 5.01 -3.42 14.39
N LYS A 22 5.85 -2.71 13.62
CA LYS A 22 5.40 -1.51 12.93
C LYS A 22 4.53 -1.97 11.76
N ASN A 23 3.26 -1.56 11.79
CA ASN A 23 2.40 -1.67 10.62
C ASN A 23 3.05 -0.93 9.44
N TYR A 24 2.92 -1.49 8.24
CA TYR A 24 3.37 -0.84 7.03
C TYR A 24 2.53 0.41 6.77
N GLU A 25 3.22 1.53 6.57
CA GLU A 25 2.60 2.73 6.03
C GLU A 25 3.06 2.86 4.57
N PRO A 26 2.14 3.13 3.62
CA PRO A 26 2.53 3.46 2.26
C PRO A 26 3.57 4.60 2.25
N PRO A 27 4.57 4.55 1.36
CA PRO A 27 5.58 5.60 1.29
C PRO A 27 4.91 6.96 1.02
N PRO A 28 5.45 8.06 1.58
CA PRO A 28 4.91 9.39 1.34
C PRO A 28 4.98 9.73 -0.15
N VAL A 29 4.05 10.57 -0.61
CA VAL A 29 4.04 11.09 -1.97
C VAL A 29 5.29 11.98 -2.17
N PRO A 30 6.15 11.70 -3.17
CA PRO A 30 7.31 12.54 -3.41
C PRO A 30 6.90 13.91 -3.96
N ALA A 31 7.69 14.95 -3.67
CA ALA A 31 7.42 16.32 -4.13
C ALA A 31 7.41 16.45 -5.66
N SER A 32 8.07 15.54 -6.37
CA SER A 32 8.08 15.46 -7.84
C SER A 32 6.83 14.80 -8.43
N ALA A 33 5.93 14.26 -7.60
CA ALA A 33 4.75 13.55 -8.09
C ALA A 33 3.77 14.51 -8.78
N VAL A 34 3.35 14.12 -9.97
CA VAL A 34 2.36 14.85 -10.76
C VAL A 34 0.98 14.26 -10.49
N THR A 35 -0.02 15.13 -10.32
CA THR A 35 -1.43 14.70 -10.21
C THR A 35 -1.99 14.48 -11.60
N LEU A 36 -2.63 13.34 -11.81
CA LEU A 36 -3.18 12.94 -13.10
C LEU A 36 -4.61 13.46 -13.30
N ASP A 37 -4.94 13.82 -14.53
CA ASP A 37 -6.33 14.09 -14.97
C ASP A 37 -7.07 12.81 -15.41
N ASP A 38 -8.36 12.92 -15.74
CA ASP A 38 -9.19 11.77 -16.15
C ASP A 38 -8.61 11.00 -17.35
N GLY A 39 -8.10 11.71 -18.35
CA GLY A 39 -7.53 11.09 -19.55
C GLY A 39 -6.26 10.30 -19.22
N GLN A 40 -5.39 10.89 -18.42
CA GLN A 40 -4.16 10.27 -17.94
C GLN A 40 -4.43 9.09 -17.02
N ILE A 41 -5.41 9.20 -16.12
CA ILE A 41 -5.83 8.11 -15.22
C ILE A 41 -6.37 6.95 -16.04
N SER A 42 -7.30 7.20 -16.97
CA SER A 42 -7.87 6.14 -17.80
C SER A 42 -6.79 5.42 -18.62
N GLY A 43 -5.87 6.16 -19.26
CA GLY A 43 -4.76 5.57 -20.02
C GLY A 43 -3.71 4.86 -19.16
N THR A 44 -3.62 5.23 -17.88
CA THR A 44 -2.71 4.59 -16.92
C THR A 44 -3.31 3.31 -16.37
N LEU A 45 -4.55 3.35 -15.87
CA LEU A 45 -5.12 2.27 -15.07
C LEU A 45 -5.77 1.16 -15.92
N VAL A 46 -6.52 1.54 -16.96
CA VAL A 46 -7.38 0.59 -17.67
C VAL A 46 -6.58 -0.49 -18.37
N GLY A 47 -6.96 -1.75 -18.11
CA GLY A 47 -6.35 -2.93 -18.72
C GLY A 47 -4.96 -3.29 -18.17
N LYS A 48 -4.51 -2.64 -17.09
CA LYS A 48 -3.25 -2.96 -16.41
C LYS A 48 -3.51 -3.55 -15.03
N LYS A 49 -2.55 -4.36 -14.59
CA LYS A 49 -2.52 -4.96 -13.24
C LYS A 49 -1.45 -4.26 -12.42
N PHE A 50 -1.84 -3.76 -11.27
CA PHE A 50 -0.99 -3.06 -10.33
C PHE A 50 -0.79 -3.89 -9.07
N TYR A 51 0.34 -3.69 -8.41
CA TYR A 51 0.74 -4.43 -7.22
C TYR A 51 0.98 -3.47 -6.07
N GLY A 52 0.53 -3.85 -4.88
CA GLY A 52 0.67 -3.08 -3.66
C GLY A 52 0.96 -3.98 -2.46
N THR A 53 1.10 -3.35 -1.30
CA THR A 53 1.25 -4.04 -0.02
C THR A 53 0.23 -3.47 0.95
N THR A 54 -0.50 -4.35 1.64
CA THR A 54 -1.45 -3.94 2.67
C THR A 54 -0.76 -3.15 3.79
N ARG A 55 -1.53 -2.38 4.56
CA ARG A 55 -1.01 -1.66 5.75
C ARG A 55 -0.46 -2.58 6.84
N GLU A 56 -0.74 -3.88 6.80
CA GLU A 56 -0.09 -4.86 7.66
C GLU A 56 1.35 -5.17 7.23
N GLY A 57 1.70 -4.89 5.97
CA GLY A 57 3.06 -4.99 5.43
C GLY A 57 3.46 -6.38 4.95
N SER A 58 2.75 -7.42 5.36
CA SER A 58 3.07 -8.81 5.02
C SER A 58 2.26 -9.38 3.86
N HIS A 59 1.19 -8.68 3.44
CA HIS A 59 0.29 -9.21 2.42
C HIS A 59 0.40 -8.39 1.13
N PRO A 60 1.07 -8.90 0.09
CA PRO A 60 1.00 -8.31 -1.23
C PRO A 60 -0.41 -8.49 -1.80
N TYR A 61 -0.86 -7.50 -2.55
CA TYR A 61 -2.12 -7.57 -3.29
C TYR A 61 -1.93 -7.03 -4.69
N SER A 62 -2.92 -7.23 -5.54
CA SER A 62 -2.98 -6.59 -6.85
C SER A 62 -4.37 -6.06 -7.16
N MET A 63 -4.42 -5.05 -8.03
CA MET A 63 -5.65 -4.39 -8.48
C MET A 63 -5.61 -4.29 -10.00
N SER A 64 -6.73 -4.56 -10.66
CA SER A 64 -6.88 -4.36 -12.10
C SER A 64 -8.17 -3.60 -12.40
N PHE A 65 -8.09 -2.63 -13.31
CA PHE A 65 -9.22 -1.75 -13.62
C PHE A 65 -9.70 -2.00 -15.05
N ALA A 66 -10.98 -2.35 -15.21
CA ALA A 66 -11.61 -2.54 -16.50
C ALA A 66 -12.42 -1.30 -16.92
N ALA A 67 -12.47 -1.02 -18.22
CA ALA A 67 -13.16 0.16 -18.78
C ALA A 67 -14.68 0.21 -18.48
N ASN A 68 -15.28 -0.94 -18.13
CA ASN A 68 -16.69 -1.05 -17.76
C ASN A 68 -16.97 -0.70 -16.29
N GLY A 69 -16.01 -0.11 -15.57
CA GLY A 69 -16.17 0.29 -14.17
C GLY A 69 -16.02 -0.87 -13.18
N VAL A 70 -15.43 -2.00 -13.61
CA VAL A 70 -15.11 -3.12 -12.72
C VAL A 70 -13.65 -3.05 -12.28
N GLU A 71 -13.42 -3.15 -10.98
CA GLU A 71 -12.12 -3.36 -10.36
C GLU A 71 -12.03 -4.82 -9.90
N THR A 72 -10.86 -5.43 -10.07
CA THR A 72 -10.56 -6.76 -9.53
C THR A 72 -9.40 -6.65 -8.54
N PHE A 73 -9.72 -6.85 -7.26
CA PHE A 73 -8.76 -6.92 -6.16
C PHE A 73 -8.36 -8.37 -5.90
N GLU A 74 -7.06 -8.67 -5.84
CA GLU A 74 -6.54 -10.00 -5.52
C GLU A 74 -5.54 -9.94 -4.39
N GLN A 75 -5.78 -10.70 -3.32
CA GLN A 75 -4.85 -10.88 -2.20
C GLN A 75 -4.81 -12.36 -1.85
N ALA A 76 -3.77 -13.07 -2.29
CA ALA A 76 -3.63 -14.48 -1.98
C ALA A 76 -3.54 -14.70 -0.44
N PRO A 77 -4.11 -15.79 0.10
CA PRO A 77 -4.76 -16.91 -0.60
C PRO A 77 -6.27 -16.72 -0.86
N PHE A 78 -6.82 -15.53 -0.64
CA PHE A 78 -8.24 -15.28 -0.85
C PHE A 78 -8.61 -15.28 -2.33
N LYS A 79 -9.88 -15.57 -2.61
CA LYS A 79 -10.40 -15.47 -3.99
C LYS A 79 -10.39 -14.00 -4.42
N PRO A 80 -10.18 -13.72 -5.72
CA PRO A 80 -10.35 -12.37 -6.25
C PRO A 80 -11.71 -11.79 -5.90
N GLU A 81 -11.71 -10.53 -5.47
CA GLU A 81 -12.91 -9.74 -5.24
C GLU A 81 -13.19 -8.88 -6.48
N THR A 82 -14.46 -8.58 -6.70
CA THR A 82 -14.90 -7.74 -7.83
C THR A 82 -15.63 -6.54 -7.26
N GLU A 83 -15.04 -5.37 -7.45
CA GLU A 83 -15.50 -4.11 -6.91
C GLU A 83 -15.93 -3.19 -8.05
N ARG A 84 -16.62 -2.10 -7.72
CA ARG A 84 -16.93 -1.05 -8.70
C ARG A 84 -15.90 0.05 -8.57
N TRP A 85 -15.46 0.60 -9.69
CA TRP A 85 -14.72 1.85 -9.70
C TRP A 85 -15.35 2.86 -10.64
N SER A 86 -15.13 4.13 -10.33
CA SER A 86 -15.54 5.26 -11.14
C SER A 86 -14.43 6.30 -11.20
N LEU A 87 -14.47 7.14 -12.23
CA LEU A 87 -13.54 8.22 -12.47
C LEU A 87 -14.32 9.49 -12.83
N LYS A 88 -14.04 10.56 -12.10
CA LYS A 88 -14.59 11.88 -12.38
C LYS A 88 -13.70 12.97 -11.81
N ASP A 89 -13.42 14.00 -12.61
CA ASP A 89 -12.72 15.22 -12.17
C ASP A 89 -11.35 14.93 -11.50
N GLY A 90 -10.61 13.96 -12.03
CA GLY A 90 -9.30 13.51 -11.54
C GLY A 90 -9.35 12.62 -10.30
N VAL A 91 -10.55 12.17 -9.90
CA VAL A 91 -10.76 11.36 -8.70
C VAL A 91 -11.23 9.96 -9.08
N VAL A 92 -10.47 8.95 -8.65
CA VAL A 92 -10.87 7.54 -8.71
C VAL A 92 -11.59 7.18 -7.42
N CYS A 93 -12.81 6.65 -7.52
CA CYS A 93 -13.54 6.11 -6.37
C CYS A 93 -13.76 4.61 -6.52
N ILE A 94 -13.46 3.84 -5.49
CA ILE A 94 -13.63 2.38 -5.43
C ILE A 94 -14.67 2.04 -4.38
N GLU A 95 -15.64 1.21 -4.76
CA GLU A 95 -16.77 0.76 -3.96
C GLU A 95 -16.64 -0.75 -3.69
N ALA A 96 -15.95 -1.07 -2.60
CA ALA A 96 -15.82 -2.44 -2.09
C ALA A 96 -17.05 -2.85 -1.27
N ARG A 97 -17.47 -4.11 -1.38
CA ARG A 97 -18.66 -4.59 -0.67
C ARG A 97 -18.41 -4.66 0.83
N GLY A 98 -19.17 -3.89 1.61
CA GLY A 98 -19.08 -3.90 3.07
C GLY A 98 -18.04 -2.94 3.65
N TYR A 99 -17.40 -2.14 2.79
CA TYR A 99 -16.47 -1.09 3.18
C TYR A 99 -16.95 0.28 2.70
N PRO A 100 -16.53 1.39 3.33
CA PRO A 100 -16.76 2.72 2.80
C PRO A 100 -16.12 2.90 1.43
N THR A 101 -16.76 3.68 0.55
CA THR A 101 -16.15 4.10 -0.72
C THR A 101 -14.86 4.87 -0.46
N GLU A 102 -13.78 4.45 -1.11
CA GLU A 102 -12.49 5.15 -1.07
C GLU A 102 -12.29 5.96 -2.34
N CYS A 103 -12.15 7.28 -2.19
CA CYS A 103 -11.92 8.19 -3.30
C CYS A 103 -10.53 8.81 -3.22
N SER A 104 -9.84 8.89 -4.37
CA SER A 104 -8.43 9.25 -4.43
C SER A 104 -8.09 10.09 -5.66
N HIS A 105 -7.30 11.15 -5.47
CA HIS A 105 -6.48 11.67 -6.56
C HIS A 105 -5.37 10.67 -6.88
N VAL A 106 -5.08 10.47 -8.16
CA VAL A 106 -3.94 9.63 -8.57
C VAL A 106 -2.74 10.54 -8.82
N LYS A 107 -1.66 10.29 -8.08
CA LYS A 107 -0.37 10.95 -8.30
C LYS A 107 0.65 9.95 -8.80
N THR A 108 1.59 10.38 -9.65
CA THR A 108 2.63 9.50 -10.16
C THR A 108 4.01 10.14 -10.18
N ALA A 109 5.02 9.33 -9.91
CA ALA A 109 6.44 9.62 -10.05
C ALA A 109 7.17 8.30 -10.27
N ASN A 110 8.16 8.25 -11.18
CA ASN A 110 9.01 7.08 -11.39
C ASN A 110 8.25 5.76 -11.67
N ASN A 111 7.12 5.81 -12.39
CA ASN A 111 6.22 4.66 -12.65
C ASN A 111 5.60 4.03 -11.40
N GLU A 112 5.58 4.76 -10.29
CA GLU A 112 4.84 4.44 -9.09
C GLU A 112 3.61 5.35 -8.99
N TYR A 113 2.57 4.87 -8.31
CA TYR A 113 1.25 5.50 -8.30
C TYR A 113 0.72 5.60 -6.87
N TRP A 114 0.36 6.80 -6.43
CA TRP A 114 -0.21 7.07 -5.13
C TRP A 114 -1.67 7.45 -5.29
N PHE A 115 -2.53 6.72 -4.59
CA PHE A 115 -3.95 7.00 -4.46
C PHE A 115 -4.14 7.79 -3.17
N VAL A 116 -4.40 9.08 -3.30
CA VAL A 116 -4.38 10.04 -2.19
C VAL A 116 -5.79 10.55 -1.92
N ASP A 117 -6.28 10.35 -0.69
CA ASP A 117 -7.55 10.88 -0.23
C ASP A 117 -7.58 12.41 -0.41
N PRO A 118 -8.53 12.99 -1.16
CA PRO A 118 -8.56 14.41 -1.47
C PRO A 118 -8.93 15.28 -0.26
N LYS A 119 -9.57 14.72 0.77
CA LYS A 119 -9.99 15.44 1.98
C LYS A 119 -8.89 15.47 3.03
N SER A 120 -8.24 14.33 3.27
CA SER A 120 -7.27 14.17 4.35
C SER A 120 -5.81 14.20 3.89
N GLY A 121 -5.55 14.06 2.58
CA GLY A 121 -4.20 13.92 2.03
C GLY A 121 -3.53 12.58 2.37
N ARG A 122 -4.28 11.62 2.93
CA ARG A 122 -3.76 10.30 3.30
C ARG A 122 -3.52 9.46 2.04
N VAL A 123 -2.42 8.71 1.99
CA VAL A 123 -2.21 7.70 0.95
C VAL A 123 -3.07 6.47 1.28
N ASN A 124 -4.12 6.24 0.50
CA ASN A 124 -4.96 5.04 0.61
C ASN A 124 -4.18 3.83 0.08
N SER A 125 -3.58 3.97 -1.11
CA SER A 125 -2.79 2.92 -1.75
C SER A 125 -1.56 3.47 -2.46
N HIS A 126 -0.51 2.65 -2.49
CA HIS A 126 0.70 2.89 -3.27
C HIS A 126 0.97 1.67 -4.15
N LEU A 127 0.99 1.89 -5.46
CA LEU A 127 0.89 0.85 -6.47
C LEU A 127 2.02 0.92 -7.50
N ARG A 128 2.41 -0.24 -8.03
CA ARG A 128 3.44 -0.42 -9.06
C ARG A 128 2.94 -1.34 -10.17
N LEU A 129 3.42 -1.16 -11.40
CA LEU A 129 3.09 -2.05 -12.53
C LEU A 129 3.88 -3.36 -12.52
N ILE A 130 5.01 -3.38 -11.81
CA ILE A 130 5.89 -4.54 -11.68
C ILE A 130 5.88 -4.94 -10.19
N PRO A 131 5.71 -6.23 -9.86
CA PRO A 131 5.80 -6.73 -8.49
C PRO A 131 7.12 -6.39 -7.81
#